data_AF-A0A6M3JJZ1-F1
#
_entry.id   AF-A0A6M3JJZ1-F1
#
_cell.length_a   1.000
_cell.length_b   1.000
_cell.length_c   1.000
_cell.angle_alpha   90.00
_cell.angle_beta   90.00
_cell.angle_gamma   90.00
#
_symmetry.space_group_name_H-M   'P 1'
#
loop_
_entity.id
_entity.type
_entity.pdbx_description
1 polymer ?
#
loop_
_entity_poly.entity_id
_entity_poly.type
_entity_poly.pdbx_seq_one_letter_code
_entity_poly.pdbx_strand_id
1 'polypeptide(L)' 'MAEGKSNETLISFESGHYKKVKGVWKGDSVWSHFHKESGGMIHVNKDKIEYMETFEETTTKKGK' A
#
# COMPACT_ATOMS: atom_id res chain seq x y z
N MET A 1 -3.06 18.66 3.82
CA MET A 1 -2.34 17.48 4.34
C MET A 1 -3.34 16.33 4.37
N ALA A 2 -3.41 15.51 3.33
CA ALA A 2 -4.36 14.40 3.31
C ALA A 2 -3.85 13.30 4.28
N GLU A 3 -4.54 13.15 5.41
CA GLU A 3 -4.41 12.01 6.31
C GLU A 3 -4.99 10.78 5.59
N GLY A 4 -4.16 10.12 4.78
CA GLY A 4 -4.54 8.88 4.12
C GLY A 4 -4.81 7.79 5.16
N LYS A 5 -5.94 7.10 5.02
CA LYS A 5 -6.25 5.91 5.84
C LYS A 5 -5.21 4.82 5.58
N SER A 6 -4.82 4.11 6.63
CA SER A 6 -3.98 2.91 6.53
C SER A 6 -4.78 1.84 5.81
N ASN A 7 -4.26 1.33 4.70
CA ASN A 7 -4.89 0.26 3.92
C ASN A 7 -3.91 -0.89 3.71
N GLU A 8 -4.42 -2.09 3.47
CA GLU A 8 -3.59 -3.19 2.99
C GLU A 8 -3.51 -3.13 1.46
N THR A 9 -2.34 -3.34 0.90
CA THR A 9 -2.12 -3.29 -0.55
C THR A 9 -1.26 -4.45 -1.00
N LEU A 10 -1.72 -5.14 -2.03
CA LEU A 10 -0.96 -6.13 -2.75
C LEU A 10 -0.28 -5.46 -3.95
N ILE A 11 1.02 -5.69 -4.08
CA ILE A 11 1.84 -5.21 -5.19
C ILE A 11 2.41 -6.43 -5.90
N SER A 12 2.13 -6.60 -7.18
CA SER A 12 2.81 -7.55 -8.06
C SER A 12 3.84 -6.84 -8.90
N PHE A 13 5.05 -7.38 -8.96
CA PHE A 13 6.15 -6.88 -9.79
C PHE A 13 6.27 -7.72 -11.06
N GLU A 14 6.73 -7.11 -12.15
CA GLU A 14 6.94 -7.80 -13.44
C GLU A 14 7.90 -9.02 -13.34
N SER A 15 8.71 -9.08 -12.29
CA SER A 15 9.57 -10.22 -11.97
C SER A 15 8.81 -11.46 -11.48
N GLY A 16 7.48 -11.39 -11.32
CA GLY A 16 6.65 -12.45 -10.76
C GLY A 16 6.63 -12.50 -9.24
N HIS A 17 7.34 -11.59 -8.56
CA HIS A 17 7.28 -11.45 -7.11
C HIS A 17 6.08 -10.60 -6.69
N TYR A 18 5.48 -10.92 -5.55
CA TYR A 18 4.44 -10.09 -4.96
C TYR A 18 4.75 -9.73 -3.51
N LYS A 19 4.23 -8.60 -3.05
CA LYS A 19 4.37 -8.13 -1.68
C LYS A 19 3.08 -7.51 -1.18
N LYS A 20 2.63 -7.97 -0.01
CA LYS A 20 1.56 -7.31 0.75
C LYS A 20 2.16 -6.32 1.73
N VAL A 21 1.59 -5.13 1.79
CA VAL A 21 2.04 -4.04 2.64
C VAL A 21 0.84 -3.40 3.34
N LYS A 22 0.93 -3.09 4.64
CA LYS A 22 -0.11 -2.38 5.41
C LYS A 22 0.38 -1.01 5.92
N GLY A 23 -0.34 0.06 5.60
CA GLY A 23 0.16 1.42 5.78
C GLY A 23 -0.47 2.47 4.86
N VAL A 24 0.08 3.68 4.91
CA VAL A 24 -0.42 4.84 4.18
C VAL A 24 0.37 5.05 2.90
N TRP A 25 -0.33 5.06 1.77
CA TRP A 25 0.24 5.41 0.48
C TRP A 25 0.31 6.91 0.28
N LYS A 26 1.53 7.38 -0.03
CA LYS A 26 1.78 8.72 -0.55
C LYS A 26 2.72 8.57 -1.72
N GLY A 27 2.38 9.05 -2.90
CA GLY A 27 3.22 8.86 -4.08
C GLY A 27 3.16 10.05 -5.02
N ASP A 28 4.29 10.30 -5.68
CA ASP A 28 4.41 11.21 -6.81
C ASP A 28 4.22 10.42 -8.12
N SER A 29 4.45 11.04 -9.28
CA SER A 29 4.17 10.43 -10.58
C SER A 29 4.92 9.12 -10.86
N VAL A 30 6.11 8.92 -10.27
CA VAL A 30 6.99 7.76 -10.54
C VAL A 30 7.18 6.86 -9.32
N TRP A 31 7.19 7.43 -8.12
CA TRP A 31 7.47 6.71 -6.89
C TRP A 31 6.26 6.67 -5.97
N SER A 32 6.00 5.50 -5.41
CA SER A 32 5.04 5.31 -4.34
C SER A 32 5.79 5.07 -3.03
N HIS A 33 5.56 5.92 -2.03
CA HIS A 33 6.08 5.81 -0.68
C HIS A 33 5.03 5.18 0.22
N PHE A 34 5.47 4.20 0.99
CA PHE A 34 4.62 3.45 1.89
C PHE A 34 5.13 3.57 3.32
N HIS A 35 4.33 4.16 4.19
CA HIS A 35 4.65 4.25 5.61
C HIS A 35 4.03 3.08 6.36
N LYS A 36 4.87 2.18 6.85
CA LYS A 36 4.45 1.10 7.75
C LYS A 36 4.09 1.66 9.12
N GLU A 37 3.13 1.03 9.78
CA GLU A 37 2.75 1.35 11.17
C GLU A 37 3.94 1.18 12.16
N SER A 38 4.89 0.31 11.83
CA SER A 38 6.11 0.09 12.63
C SER A 38 7.18 1.19 12.47
N GLY A 39 6.92 2.27 11.71
CA GLY A 39 7.86 3.39 11.49
C GLY A 39 8.84 3.20 10.32
N GLY A 40 8.77 2.10 9.57
CA GLY A 40 9.59 1.87 8.38
C GLY A 40 8.95 2.42 7.09
N MET A 41 9.78 2.85 6.13
CA MET A 41 9.31 3.31 4.82
C MET A 41 9.67 2.30 3.72
N ILE A 42 8.73 2.00 2.81
CA ILE A 42 9.01 1.26 1.57
C ILE A 42 8.87 2.23 0.39
N HIS A 43 9.89 2.24 -0.46
CA HIS A 43 9.86 2.92 -1.76
C HIS A 43 9.55 1.91 -2.85
N VAL A 44 8.56 2.20 -3.68
CA VAL A 44 8.15 1.35 -4.80
C VAL A 44 8.16 2.17 -6.07
N ASN A 45 8.94 1.74 -7.07
CA ASN A 45 8.92 2.35 -8.40
C ASN A 45 7.68 1.86 -9.15
N LYS A 46 6.78 2.77 -9.55
CA LYS A 46 5.54 2.44 -10.26
C LYS A 46 5.79 1.80 -11.63
N ASP A 47 6.91 2.14 -12.29
CA ASP A 47 7.29 1.58 -13.60
C ASP A 47 7.70 0.10 -13.53
N LYS A 48 7.81 -0.47 -12.31
CA LYS A 48 8.15 -1.87 -12.08
C LYS A 48 6.99 -2.69 -11.52
N ILE A 49 5.82 -2.06 -11.40
CA ILE A 49 4.61 -2.68 -10.87
C ILE A 49 3.80 -3.19 -12.05
N GLU A 50 3.52 -4.48 -12.04
CA GLU A 50 2.62 -5.11 -13.00
C GLU A 50 1.16 -4.91 -12.58
N TYR A 51 0.88 -5.02 -11.27
CA TYR A 51 -0.47 -4.90 -10.73
C TYR A 51 -0.44 -4.36 -9.29
N MET A 52 -1.42 -3.54 -8.94
CA MET A 52 -1.62 -3.02 -7.59
C MET A 52 -3.10 -3.04 -7.22
N GLU A 53 -3.41 -3.61 -6.05
CA GLU A 53 -4.76 -3.63 -5.49
C GLU A 53 -4.74 -3.22 -4.03
N THR A 54 -5.62 -2.28 -3.68
CA THR A 54 -5.81 -1.80 -2.31
C THR A 54 -7.07 -2.41 -1.74
N PHE A 55 -6.92 -3.09 -0.60
CA PHE A 55 -8.03 -3.61 0.18
C PHE A 55 -8.35 -2.57 1.24
N GLU A 56 -9.57 -2.03 1.21
CA GLU A 56 -10.07 -1.25 2.33
C GLU A 56 -10.16 -2.17 3.55
N GLU A 57 -9.68 -1.70 4.70
CA GLU A 57 -9.89 -2.42 5.95
C GLU A 57 -11.39 -2.39 6.24
N THR A 58 -12.10 -3.48 5.92
CA THR A 58 -13.48 -3.66 6.34
C THR A 58 -13.48 -3.60 7.86
N THR A 59 -13.90 -2.45 8.39
CA THR A 59 -14.31 -2.34 9.79
C THR A 59 -15.52 -3.23 9.93
N THR A 60 -15.29 -4.49 10.26
CA THR A 60 -16.33 -5.38 10.78
C THR A 60 -16.75 -4.73 12.09
N LYS A 61 -17.75 -3.83 12.02
CA LYS A 61 -18.55 -3.48 13.19
C LYS A 61 -19.11 -4.81 13.68
N LYS A 62 -18.45 -5.41 14.68
CA LYS A 62 -19.08 -6.43 15.52
C LYS A 62 -20.30 -5.75 16.12
N GLY A 63 -21.44 -5.97 15.46
CA GLY A 63 -22.75 -5.64 15.96
C GLY A 63 -22.91 -6.33 17.31
N LYS A 64 -23.27 -5.48 18.27
CA LYS A 64 -23.55 -5.69 19.68
C LYS A 64 -24.54 -6.82 19.95
#